data_AF-B3N583-F1
#
_entry.id   AF-B3N583-F1
#
_cell.length_a   1.000
_cell.length_b   1.000
_cell.length_c   1.000
_cell.angle_alpha   90.00
_cell.angle_beta   90.00
_cell.angle_gamma   90.00
#
_symmetry.space_group_name_H-M   'P 1'
#
loop_
_entity.id
_entity.type
_entity.pdbx_description
1 polymer ?
#
loop_
_entity_poly.entity_id
_entity_poly.type
_entity_poly.pdbx_seq_one_letter_code
_entity_poly.pdbx_strand_id
1 'polypeptide(L)'
;MNYFVLLCIFSCICLLRFGDAAPYISVQSSSRSRSRKLIGGMLRTVYDYNVQDSVNDLSGQLVHTRNANFNSDVMSPDELKKIRQQLIISQ
;
A
#
# COMPACT_ATOMS: atom_id res chain seq x y z
N MET A 1 32.17 -43.23 -15.10
CA MET A 1 32.70 -41.88 -15.38
C MET A 1 31.71 -41.12 -16.24
N ASN A 2 30.96 -40.16 -15.66
CA ASN A 2 30.49 -38.90 -16.26
C ASN A 2 29.58 -38.10 -15.29
N TYR A 3 29.88 -38.14 -13.98
CA TYR A 3 29.07 -37.47 -12.96
C TYR A 3 29.17 -35.93 -13.01
N PHE A 4 30.27 -35.41 -13.56
CA PHE A 4 30.48 -33.98 -13.78
C PHE A 4 29.45 -33.39 -14.74
N VAL A 5 29.04 -34.13 -15.77
CA VAL A 5 28.06 -33.66 -16.76
C VAL A 5 26.68 -33.53 -16.11
N LEU A 6 26.30 -34.49 -15.25
CA LEU A 6 25.06 -34.46 -14.47
C LEU A 6 25.02 -33.27 -13.49
N LEU A 7 26.13 -32.98 -12.82
CA LEU A 7 26.25 -31.81 -11.95
C LEU A 7 26.10 -30.48 -12.72
N CYS A 8 26.72 -30.37 -13.90
CA CYS A 8 26.57 -29.19 -14.76
C CYS A 8 25.11 -29.01 -15.21
N ILE A 9 24.46 -30.07 -15.69
CA ILE A 9 23.05 -30.00 -16.12
C ILE A 9 22.15 -29.60 -14.94
N PHE A 10 22.36 -30.20 -13.76
CA PHE A 10 21.60 -29.87 -12.56
C PHE A 10 21.80 -28.40 -12.14
N SER A 11 23.03 -27.89 -12.15
CA SER A 11 23.31 -26.49 -11.84
C SER A 11 22.66 -25.51 -12.82
N CYS A 12 22.65 -25.81 -14.11
CA CYS A 12 21.99 -24.98 -15.12
C CYS A 12 20.47 -24.94 -14.93
N ILE A 13 19.85 -26.08 -14.61
CA ILE A 13 18.40 -26.16 -14.35
C ILE A 13 18.03 -25.37 -13.09
N CYS A 14 18.82 -25.49 -12.01
CA CYS A 14 18.56 -24.75 -10.78
C CYS A 14 18.67 -23.24 -10.98
N LEU A 15 19.70 -22.75 -11.68
CA LEU A 15 19.87 -21.33 -11.95
C LEU A 15 18.73 -20.74 -12.80
N LEU A 16 18.25 -21.49 -13.80
CA LEU A 16 17.08 -21.10 -14.60
C LEU A 16 15.81 -20.97 -13.74
N ARG A 17 15.60 -21.87 -12.77
CA ARG A 17 14.43 -21.83 -11.88
C ARG A 17 14.47 -20.68 -10.87
N PHE A 18 15.65 -20.18 -10.49
CA PHE A 18 15.76 -19.01 -9.63
C PHE A 18 15.57 -17.68 -10.38
N GLY A 19 15.79 -17.66 -11.71
CA GLY A 19 15.55 -16.48 -12.55
C GLY A 19 14.06 -16.14 -12.74
N ASP A 20 13.18 -17.15 -12.71
CA ASP A 20 11.73 -16.98 -12.84
C ASP A 20 11.03 -16.52 -11.54
N ALA A 21 11.78 -16.40 -10.43
CA ALA A 21 11.29 -15.70 -9.25
C ALA A 21 11.37 -14.19 -9.51
N ALA A 22 10.60 -13.70 -10.48
CA ALA A 22 10.31 -12.29 -10.61
C ALA A 22 9.81 -11.84 -9.23
N PRO A 23 10.52 -10.94 -8.54
CA PRO A 23 10.05 -10.50 -7.25
C PRO A 23 8.88 -9.59 -7.61
N TYR A 24 7.67 -10.11 -7.46
CA TYR A 24 6.46 -9.31 -7.42
C TYR A 24 6.57 -8.46 -6.16
N ILE A 25 7.39 -7.40 -6.23
CA ILE A 25 7.59 -6.45 -5.14
C ILE A 25 6.36 -5.56 -5.15
N SER A 26 5.30 -6.04 -4.52
CA SER A 26 4.17 -5.22 -4.14
C SER A 26 4.51 -4.58 -2.79
N VAL A 27 4.70 -3.27 -2.77
CA VAL A 27 4.86 -2.52 -1.53
C VAL A 27 3.53 -1.88 -1.21
N GLN A 28 2.87 -2.39 -0.17
CA GLN A 28 1.67 -1.79 0.37
C GLN A 28 1.99 -1.18 1.74
N SER A 29 1.70 0.11 1.89
CA SER A 29 1.78 0.83 3.15
C SER A 29 0.39 1.34 3.50
N SER A 30 0.01 1.24 4.77
CA SER A 30 -1.23 1.82 5.26
C SER A 30 -0.98 2.54 6.58
N SER A 31 -1.50 3.76 6.70
CA SER A 31 -1.42 4.58 7.89
C SER A 31 -2.79 5.11 8.24
N ARG A 32 -3.27 4.78 9.44
CA ARG A 32 -4.56 5.25 9.94
C ARG A 32 -4.37 5.99 11.25
N SER A 33 -4.98 7.17 11.35
CA SER A 33 -5.02 7.95 12.58
C SER A 33 -6.45 8.37 12.89
N ARG A 34 -6.84 8.20 14.15
CA ARG A 34 -8.20 8.45 14.60
C ARG A 34 -8.20 9.16 15.95
N SER A 35 -9.10 10.12 16.11
CA SER A 35 -9.43 10.75 17.38
C SER A 35 -10.93 10.79 17.62
N ARG A 36 -11.31 10.53 18.86
CA ARG A 36 -12.70 10.56 19.33
C ARG A 36 -12.78 11.42 20.59
N LYS A 37 -13.89 12.13 20.76
CA LYS A 37 -14.14 12.99 21.91
C LYS A 37 -15.59 12.84 22.38
N LEU A 38 -15.79 12.86 23.70
CA LEU A 38 -17.12 12.96 24.28
C LEU A 38 -17.65 14.40 24.12
N ILE A 39 -18.77 14.56 23.42
CA ILE A 39 -19.44 15.84 23.18
C ILE A 39 -20.93 15.65 23.48
N GLY A 40 -21.43 16.35 24.50
CA GLY A 40 -22.86 16.27 24.89
C GLY A 40 -23.30 14.85 25.30
N GLY A 41 -22.43 14.10 25.99
CA GLY A 41 -22.72 12.72 26.43
C GLY A 41 -22.59 11.65 25.34
N MET A 42 -22.34 12.03 24.09
CA MET A 42 -22.12 11.09 22.98
C MET A 42 -20.66 11.05 22.55
N LEU A 43 -20.14 9.86 22.25
CA LEU A 43 -18.80 9.69 21.69
C LEU A 43 -18.83 10.06 20.21
N ARG A 44 -18.17 11.17 19.84
CA ARG A 44 -18.10 11.65 18.45
C ARG A 44 -16.68 11.52 17.89
N THR A 45 -16.58 11.23 16.60
CA THR A 45 -15.30 11.16 15.89
C THR A 45 -14.87 12.57 15.48
N VAL A 46 -13.76 13.05 16.04
CA VAL A 46 -13.21 14.37 15.70
C VAL A 46 -12.53 14.30 14.33
N TYR A 47 -11.72 13.27 14.12
CA TYR A 47 -11.14 12.93 12.83
C TYR A 47 -10.85 11.43 12.74
N ASP A 48 -11.00 10.85 11.57
CA ASP A 48 -10.51 9.52 11.20
C ASP A 48 -9.97 9.63 9.77
N TYR A 49 -8.65 9.52 9.62
CA TYR A 49 -8.01 9.54 8.32
C TYR A 49 -7.22 8.27 8.09
N ASN A 50 -7.30 7.76 6.86
CA ASN A 50 -6.62 6.55 6.42
C ASN A 50 -5.93 6.83 5.09
N VAL A 51 -4.63 6.60 5.02
CA VAL A 51 -3.82 6.70 3.81
C VAL A 51 -3.33 5.31 3.46
N GLN A 52 -3.60 4.87 2.24
CA GLN A 52 -3.11 3.61 1.68
C GLN A 52 -2.26 3.94 0.47
N ASP A 53 -1.00 3.55 0.54
CA ASP A 53 -0.06 3.65 -0.57
C ASP A 53 0.18 2.24 -1.09
N SER A 54 -0.02 2.03 -2.39
CA SER A 54 0.23 0.77 -3.06
C SER A 54 1.11 1.03 -4.26
N VAL A 55 2.26 0.36 -4.28
CA VAL A 55 3.15 0.27 -5.43
C VAL A 55 3.03 -1.16 -5.93
N ASN A 56 2.21 -1.36 -6.96
CA ASN A 56 1.94 -2.68 -7.49
C ASN A 56 1.71 -2.58 -8.99
N ASP A 57 2.49 -3.32 -9.78
CA ASP A 57 2.10 -3.59 -11.16
C ASP A 57 2.53 -4.99 -11.56
N LEU A 58 1.57 -5.75 -12.09
CA LEU A 58 1.76 -7.04 -12.71
C LEU A 58 2.61 -6.91 -14.00
N SER A 59 2.77 -5.69 -14.52
CA SER A 59 3.59 -5.35 -15.70
C SER A 59 5.05 -4.99 -15.38
N GLY A 60 5.43 -4.87 -14.10
CA GLY A 60 6.77 -4.47 -13.67
C GLY A 60 7.03 -2.96 -13.63
N GLN A 61 6.01 -2.12 -13.88
CA GLN A 61 6.12 -0.67 -13.71
C GLN A 61 5.81 -0.26 -12.27
N LEU A 62 6.59 0.65 -11.68
CA LEU A 62 6.32 1.15 -10.32
C LEU A 62 5.22 2.22 -10.37
N VAL A 63 3.96 1.79 -10.44
CA VAL A 63 2.81 2.70 -10.36
C VAL A 63 2.47 2.96 -8.89
N HIS A 64 2.80 4.16 -8.42
CA HIS A 64 2.45 4.61 -7.08
C HIS A 64 0.99 5.06 -7.04
N THR A 65 0.16 4.33 -6.30
CA THR A 65 -1.24 4.68 -6.05
C THR A 65 -1.40 5.06 -4.59
N ARG A 66 -1.90 6.28 -4.32
CA ARG A 66 -2.23 6.77 -2.99
C ARG A 66 -3.73 6.99 -2.88
N ASN A 67 -4.35 6.35 -1.90
CA ASN A 67 -5.75 6.56 -1.57
C ASN A 67 -5.86 7.10 -0.15
N ALA A 68 -6.46 8.29 0.00
CA ALA A 68 -6.68 8.91 1.28
C ALA A 68 -8.18 9.08 1.55
N ASN A 69 -8.64 8.56 2.67
CA ASN A 69 -10.02 8.73 3.14
C ASN A 69 -10.01 9.55 4.44
N PHE A 70 -10.94 10.50 4.56
CA PHE A 70 -11.11 11.35 5.73
C PHE A 70 -12.58 11.43 6.14
N ASN A 71 -12.84 11.23 7.43
CA ASN A 71 -14.17 11.24 8.03
C ASN A 71 -14.18 11.99 9.38
N SER A 72 -15.28 12.65 9.70
CA SER A 72 -15.50 13.40 10.95
C SER A 72 -16.99 13.60 11.21
N ASP A 73 -17.42 13.43 12.47
CA ASP A 73 -18.80 13.66 12.92
C ASP A 73 -19.02 15.11 13.40
N VAL A 74 -17.98 15.93 13.36
CA VAL A 74 -17.96 17.29 13.94
C VAL A 74 -17.75 18.37 12.88
N MET A 75 -17.12 18.03 11.75
CA MET A 75 -16.85 18.97 10.66
C MET A 75 -18.06 19.18 9.74
N SER A 76 -18.12 20.36 9.13
CA SER A 76 -19.07 20.65 8.07
C SER A 76 -18.71 19.90 6.76
N PRO A 77 -19.70 19.65 5.87
CA PRO A 77 -19.45 18.98 4.60
C PRO A 77 -18.39 19.68 3.72
N ASP A 78 -18.33 21.01 3.78
CA ASP A 78 -17.39 21.81 2.99
C ASP A 78 -15.94 21.67 3.50
N GLU A 79 -15.76 21.65 4.83
CA GLU A 79 -14.46 21.39 5.46
C GLU A 79 -13.96 19.97 5.15
N LEU A 80 -14.87 18.99 5.22
CA LEU A 80 -14.61 17.60 4.83
C LEU A 80 -14.12 17.50 3.38
N LYS A 81 -14.78 18.20 2.46
CA LYS A 81 -14.41 18.23 1.04
C LYS A 81 -13.05 18.87 0.81
N LYS A 82 -12.77 19.99 1.48
CA LYS A 82 -11.47 20.69 1.40
C LYS A 82 -10.32 19.82 1.89
N ILE A 83 -10.48 19.14 3.02
CA ILE A 83 -9.45 18.24 3.57
C ILE A 83 -9.23 17.03 2.66
N ARG A 84 -10.30 16.42 2.13
CA ARG A 84 -10.17 15.33 1.16
C ARG A 84 -9.38 15.75 -0.07
N GLN A 85 -9.61 16.96 -0.60
CA GLN A 85 -8.85 17.48 -1.73
C GLN A 85 -7.36 17.68 -1.39
N GLN A 86 -7.04 18.22 -0.21
CA GLN A 86 -5.66 18.40 0.24
C GLN A 86 -4.90 17.07 0.43
N LEU A 87 -5.60 16.03 0.88
CA LEU A 87 -5.03 14.71 1.06
C LEU A 87 -4.74 13.98 -0.26
N ILE A 88 -5.40 14.35 -1.36
CA ILE A 88 -5.15 13.82 -2.70
C ILE A 88 -4.01 14.60 -3.40
N ILE A 89 -3.88 15.90 -3.14
CA ILE A 89 -2.95 16.81 -3.85
C ILE A 89 -1.54 16.84 -3.23
N SER A 90 -1.35 16.33 -2.01
CA SER A 90 -0.02 16.27 -1.37
C SER A 90 0.87 15.21 -2.06
N GLN A 91 1.45 15.60 -3.19
CA GLN A 91 2.60 14.99 -3.87
C GLN A 91 3.82 15.90 -3.70
#